data_AF-A0A453B0X5-F1
#
_entry.id   AF-A0A453B0X5-F1
#
_cell.length_a   1.000
_cell.length_b   1.000
_cell.length_c   1.000
_cell.angle_alpha   90.00
_cell.angle_beta   90.00
_cell.angle_gamma   90.00
#
_symmetry.space_group_name_H-M   'P 1'
#
loop_
_entity.id
_entity.type
_entity.pdbx_description
1 polymer ?
#
loop_
_entity_poly.entity_id
_entity_poly.type
_entity_poly.pdbx_seq_one_letter_code
_entity_poly.pdbx_strand_id
1 'polypeptide(L)'
;MVVQSFQFLVAMLVMDTWQYFVHRYMHQNKFLYQHIHSQHHRLIVPYAIGALYNHPLEGLLLDTLGGAMSFLVSGMTPRTAVFFFCFAVLKTVDDHCGLWLPYNIFQHLFQNNTAYHDIHHQLQGTKYNYSQPFFSIWDRILGTHMAYDLLSRKEGGFEARPLRD
;
A
#
# COMPACT_ATOMS: atom_id res chain seq x y z
N MET A 1 26.98 -1.87 4.96
CA MET A 1 25.63 -2.32 5.36
C MET A 1 24.85 -1.21 6.05
N VAL A 2 25.39 -0.55 7.08
CA VAL A 2 24.70 0.54 7.81
C VAL A 2 24.18 1.65 6.89
N VAL A 3 25.01 2.13 5.97
CA VAL A 3 24.60 3.15 4.99
C VAL A 3 23.43 2.66 4.14
N GLN A 4 23.52 1.45 3.57
CA GLN A 4 22.44 0.91 2.74
C GLN A 4 21.13 0.72 3.52
N SER A 5 21.20 0.24 4.75
CA SER A 5 20.02 0.09 5.63
C SER A 5 19.37 1.45 5.92
N PHE A 6 20.17 2.48 6.16
CA PHE A 6 19.67 3.84 6.34
C PHE A 6 19.02 4.38 5.05
N GLN A 7 19.65 4.15 3.89
CA GLN A 7 19.08 4.52 2.58
C GLN A 7 17.74 3.84 2.33
N PHE A 8 17.61 2.55 2.66
CA PHE A 8 16.35 1.81 2.61
C PHE A 8 15.28 2.46 3.48
N LEU A 9 15.61 2.79 4.73
CA LEU A 9 14.67 3.43 5.64
C LEU A 9 14.20 4.79 5.12
N VAL A 10 15.12 5.64 4.66
CA VAL A 10 14.78 6.94 4.06
C VAL A 10 13.88 6.75 2.84
N ALA A 11 14.22 5.80 1.96
CA ALA A 11 13.43 5.51 0.77
C ALA A 11 12.01 5.02 1.10
N MET A 12 11.84 4.15 2.10
CA MET A 12 10.52 3.71 2.56
C MET A 12 9.68 4.88 3.07
N LEU A 13 10.27 5.76 3.88
CA LEU A 13 9.56 6.93 4.43
C LEU A 13 9.17 7.94 3.35
N VAL A 14 10.04 8.17 2.36
CA VAL A 14 9.76 9.06 1.22
C VAL A 14 8.66 8.47 0.34
N MET A 15 8.73 7.16 0.03
CA MET A 15 7.72 6.46 -0.76
C MET A 15 6.35 6.51 -0.08
N ASP A 16 6.27 6.11 1.19
CA ASP A 16 5.03 6.13 1.97
C ASP A 16 4.42 7.53 2.02
N THR A 17 5.26 8.56 2.20
CA THR A 17 4.80 9.95 2.22
C THR A 17 4.21 10.36 0.89
N TRP A 18 4.95 10.15 -0.21
CA TRP A 18 4.48 10.51 -1.53
C TRP A 18 3.19 9.76 -1.90
N GLN A 19 3.20 8.45 -1.75
CA GLN A 19 2.07 7.62 -2.16
C GLN A 19 0.84 7.88 -1.29
N TYR A 20 0.98 8.08 0.02
CA TYR A 20 -0.16 8.45 0.87
C TYR A 20 -0.88 9.70 0.35
N PHE A 21 -0.14 10.80 0.13
CA PHE A 21 -0.78 12.06 -0.23
C PHE A 21 -1.39 12.03 -1.62
N VAL A 22 -0.72 11.41 -2.59
CA VAL A 22 -1.24 11.27 -3.96
C VAL A 22 -2.46 10.34 -3.97
N HIS A 23 -2.39 9.21 -3.28
CA HIS A 23 -3.47 8.24 -3.20
C HIS A 23 -4.72 8.84 -2.53
N ARG A 24 -4.55 9.49 -1.38
CA ARG A 24 -5.63 10.22 -0.72
C ARG A 24 -6.22 11.30 -1.63
N TYR A 25 -5.38 12.06 -2.35
CA TYR A 25 -5.87 13.07 -3.27
C TYR A 25 -6.68 12.47 -4.43
N MET A 26 -6.26 11.34 -4.98
CA MET A 26 -7.02 10.62 -6.01
C MET A 26 -8.39 10.16 -5.52
N HIS A 27 -8.53 9.77 -4.25
CA HIS A 27 -9.82 9.45 -3.63
C HIS A 27 -10.69 10.68 -3.37
N GLN A 28 -10.10 11.77 -2.90
CA GLN A 28 -10.84 12.98 -2.53
C GLN A 28 -11.29 13.78 -3.76
N ASN A 29 -10.50 13.77 -4.84
CA ASN A 29 -10.84 14.43 -6.07
C ASN A 29 -11.77 13.54 -6.92
N LYS A 30 -13.04 13.95 -7.06
CA LYS A 30 -14.06 13.18 -7.80
C LYS A 30 -13.64 12.84 -9.23
N PHE A 31 -12.97 13.75 -9.94
CA PHE A 31 -12.52 13.49 -11.31
C PHE A 31 -11.45 12.40 -11.36
N LEU A 32 -10.43 12.50 -10.50
CA LEU A 32 -9.34 11.52 -10.42
C LEU A 32 -9.86 10.17 -9.96
N TYR A 33 -10.74 10.13 -8.95
CA TYR A 33 -11.37 8.89 -8.53
C TYR A 33 -12.13 8.25 -9.69
N GLN A 34 -13.06 8.96 -10.30
CA GLN A 34 -13.97 8.36 -11.29
C GLN A 34 -13.26 7.88 -12.56
N HIS A 35 -12.22 8.58 -13.02
CA HIS A 35 -11.61 8.30 -14.33
C HIS A 35 -10.25 7.60 -14.27
N ILE A 36 -9.59 7.61 -13.11
CA ILE A 36 -8.24 7.06 -12.96
C ILE A 36 -8.27 5.96 -11.91
N HIS A 37 -8.51 6.33 -10.65
CA HIS A 37 -8.32 5.42 -9.53
C HIS A 37 -9.44 4.37 -9.37
N SER A 38 -10.63 4.66 -9.90
CA SER A 38 -11.73 3.68 -9.95
C SER A 38 -11.37 2.43 -10.72
N GLN A 39 -10.41 2.48 -11.66
CA GLN A 39 -9.92 1.30 -12.37
C GLN A 39 -9.29 0.31 -11.39
N HIS A 40 -8.43 0.79 -10.49
CA HIS A 40 -7.81 -0.03 -9.45
C HIS A 40 -8.86 -0.60 -8.50
N HIS A 41 -9.80 0.23 -8.05
CA HIS A 41 -10.93 -0.16 -7.19
C HIS A 41 -12.02 -0.99 -7.88
N ARG A 42 -11.86 -1.39 -9.15
CA ARG A 42 -12.68 -2.48 -9.73
C ARG A 42 -12.42 -3.80 -9.02
N LEU A 43 -11.24 -3.94 -8.39
CA LEU A 43 -10.81 -5.11 -7.65
C LEU A 43 -11.24 -5.03 -6.18
N ILE A 44 -12.55 -5.08 -5.93
CA ILE A 44 -13.13 -5.00 -4.57
C ILE A 44 -12.52 -6.07 -3.63
N VAL A 45 -12.16 -7.23 -4.18
CA VAL A 45 -11.37 -8.25 -3.50
C VAL A 45 -9.98 -8.26 -4.15
N PRO A 46 -8.96 -7.70 -3.50
CA PRO A 46 -7.61 -7.67 -4.03
C PRO A 46 -7.05 -9.07 -4.25
N TYR A 47 -6.23 -9.23 -5.29
CA TYR A 47 -5.42 -10.42 -5.53
C TYR A 47 -4.06 -10.03 -6.12
N ALA A 48 -3.06 -10.89 -5.95
CA ALA A 48 -1.64 -10.59 -6.22
C ALA A 48 -1.36 -9.99 -7.62
N ILE A 49 -1.93 -10.59 -8.68
CA ILE A 49 -1.74 -10.13 -10.07
C ILE A 49 -2.39 -8.76 -10.31
N GLY A 50 -3.44 -8.45 -9.54
CA GLY A 50 -4.17 -7.18 -9.60
C GLY A 50 -3.49 -6.02 -8.86
N ALA A 51 -2.38 -6.27 -8.15
CA ALA A 51 -1.72 -5.28 -7.30
C ALA A 51 -1.34 -3.98 -8.04
N LEU A 52 -1.00 -4.09 -9.32
CA LEU A 52 -0.68 -2.95 -10.20
C LEU A 52 -1.67 -2.82 -11.35
N TYR A 53 -2.91 -3.28 -11.17
CA TYR A 53 -4.00 -3.04 -12.12
C TYR A 53 -4.50 -1.59 -12.01
N ASN A 54 -3.62 -0.64 -12.27
CA ASN A 54 -3.88 0.79 -12.17
C ASN A 54 -3.98 1.43 -13.56
N HIS A 55 -4.59 2.61 -13.60
CA HIS A 55 -4.57 3.42 -14.82
C HIS A 55 -3.11 3.89 -15.08
N PRO A 56 -2.62 4.00 -16.33
CA PRO A 56 -1.22 4.36 -16.59
C PRO A 56 -0.76 5.67 -15.92
N LEU A 57 -1.66 6.66 -15.85
CA LEU A 57 -1.39 7.92 -15.14
C LEU A 57 -1.25 7.72 -13.62
N GLU A 58 -1.97 6.77 -13.04
CA GLU A 58 -1.80 6.42 -11.63
C GLU A 58 -0.44 5.76 -11.40
N GLY A 59 -0.04 4.79 -12.23
CA GLY A 59 1.28 4.19 -12.13
C GLY A 59 2.43 5.19 -12.38
N LEU A 60 2.23 6.18 -13.25
CA LEU A 60 3.19 7.28 -13.40
C LEU A 60 3.29 8.11 -12.11
N LEU A 61 2.16 8.53 -11.54
CA LEU A 61 2.13 9.45 -10.40
C LEU A 61 2.52 8.78 -9.08
N LEU A 62 2.06 7.56 -8.82
CA LEU A 62 2.36 6.82 -7.59
C LEU A 62 3.67 6.06 -7.68
N ASP A 63 3.85 5.23 -8.70
CA ASP A 63 4.97 4.28 -8.76
C ASP A 63 6.23 4.96 -9.30
N THR A 64 6.13 5.62 -10.45
CA THR A 64 7.31 6.20 -11.11
C THR A 64 7.83 7.42 -10.38
N LEU A 65 6.97 8.41 -10.10
CA LEU A 65 7.39 9.63 -9.38
C LEU A 65 7.72 9.32 -7.92
N GLY A 66 6.92 8.50 -7.23
CA GLY A 66 7.21 8.09 -5.86
C GLY A 66 8.52 7.31 -5.75
N GLY A 67 8.77 6.39 -6.68
CA GLY A 67 10.03 5.65 -6.78
C GLY A 67 11.22 6.55 -7.09
N ALA A 68 11.09 7.48 -8.04
CA ALA A 68 12.14 8.44 -8.39
C ALA A 68 12.50 9.34 -7.20
N MET A 69 11.51 9.87 -6.49
CA MET A 69 11.73 10.67 -5.28
C MET A 69 12.45 9.85 -4.20
N SER A 70 12.04 8.59 -3.99
CA SER A 70 12.67 7.69 -3.03
C SER A 70 14.12 7.38 -3.37
N PHE A 71 14.41 7.14 -4.65
CA PHE A 71 15.77 6.92 -5.16
C PHE A 71 16.67 8.15 -4.95
N LEU A 72 16.20 9.33 -5.36
CA LEU A 72 16.98 10.56 -5.32
C LEU A 72 17.24 11.02 -3.88
N VAL A 73 16.21 11.04 -3.03
CA VAL A 73 16.32 11.56 -1.65
C VAL A 73 17.15 10.64 -0.76
N SER A 74 17.04 9.32 -0.94
CA SER A 74 17.87 8.38 -0.18
C SER A 74 19.35 8.40 -0.61
N GLY A 75 19.68 8.99 -1.75
CA GLY A 75 21.05 9.01 -2.30
C GLY A 75 21.58 7.60 -2.59
N MET A 76 20.69 6.64 -2.84
CA MET A 76 21.06 5.25 -3.06
C MET A 76 21.75 5.07 -4.42
N THR A 77 22.67 4.12 -4.50
CA THR A 77 23.27 3.74 -5.79
C THR A 77 22.25 2.99 -6.65
N PRO A 78 22.41 2.95 -7.99
CA PRO A 78 21.55 2.12 -8.85
C PRO A 78 21.48 0.66 -8.40
N ARG A 79 22.58 0.09 -7.89
CA ARG A 79 22.61 -1.28 -7.35
C ARG A 79 21.71 -1.42 -6.13
N THR A 80 21.82 -0.51 -5.15
CA THR A 80 20.96 -0.49 -3.97
C THR A 80 19.48 -0.33 -4.37
N ALA A 81 19.22 0.49 -5.39
CA ALA A 81 17.89 0.76 -5.91
C ALA A 81 17.20 -0.47 -6.49
N VAL A 82 17.94 -1.31 -7.22
CA VAL A 82 17.40 -2.59 -7.72
C VAL A 82 16.85 -3.42 -6.55
N PHE A 83 17.62 -3.59 -5.48
CA PHE A 83 17.15 -4.34 -4.30
C PHE A 83 15.96 -3.67 -3.63
N PHE A 84 15.97 -2.35 -3.49
CA PHE A 84 14.87 -1.60 -2.88
C PHE A 84 13.58 -1.73 -3.69
N PHE A 85 13.64 -1.57 -5.01
CA PHE A 85 12.45 -1.67 -5.85
C PHE A 85 11.94 -3.10 -5.97
N CYS A 86 12.81 -4.12 -6.02
CA CYS A 86 12.37 -5.51 -5.90
C CYS A 86 11.62 -5.73 -4.59
N PHE A 87 12.15 -5.23 -3.47
CA PHE A 87 11.50 -5.31 -2.17
C PHE A 87 10.15 -4.57 -2.14
N ALA A 88 10.08 -3.35 -2.68
CA ALA A 88 8.84 -2.57 -2.75
C ALA A 88 7.76 -3.28 -3.58
N VAL A 89 8.12 -3.83 -4.75
CA VAL A 89 7.17 -4.60 -5.58
C VAL A 89 6.69 -5.86 -4.85
N LEU A 90 7.59 -6.61 -4.20
CA LEU A 90 7.20 -7.77 -3.39
C LEU A 90 6.22 -7.36 -2.29
N LYS A 91 6.46 -6.22 -1.64
CA LYS A 91 5.58 -5.69 -0.60
C LYS A 91 4.21 -5.31 -1.15
N THR A 92 4.15 -4.56 -2.25
CA THR A 92 2.89 -4.20 -2.92
C THR A 92 2.09 -5.45 -3.32
N VAL A 93 2.76 -6.47 -3.87
CA VAL A 93 2.08 -7.74 -4.21
C VAL A 93 1.55 -8.45 -2.97
N ASP A 94 2.33 -8.46 -1.88
CA ASP A 94 1.91 -9.05 -0.60
C ASP A 94 0.68 -8.35 -0.01
N ASP A 95 0.62 -7.02 -0.09
CA ASP A 95 -0.50 -6.22 0.41
C ASP A 95 -1.79 -6.46 -0.37
N HIS A 96 -1.69 -6.92 -1.61
CA HIS A 96 -2.85 -7.20 -2.44
C HIS A 96 -3.13 -8.69 -2.57
N CYS A 97 -2.34 -9.59 -1.98
CA CYS A 97 -2.41 -11.00 -2.33
C CYS A 97 -3.72 -11.67 -1.89
N GLY A 98 -4.42 -11.12 -0.91
CA GLY A 98 -5.62 -11.71 -0.32
C GLY A 98 -5.34 -12.94 0.54
N LEU A 99 -4.08 -13.21 0.87
CA LEU A 99 -3.64 -14.40 1.60
C LEU A 99 -3.05 -14.04 2.96
N TRP A 100 -3.73 -14.46 4.03
CA TRP A 100 -3.22 -14.36 5.40
C TRP A 100 -2.48 -15.65 5.78
N LEU A 101 -1.17 -15.70 5.53
CA LEU A 101 -0.34 -16.90 5.76
C LEU A 101 0.40 -16.81 7.12
N PRO A 102 0.45 -17.89 7.92
CA PRO A 102 0.98 -17.85 9.29
C PRO A 102 2.45 -17.41 9.39
N TYR A 103 3.25 -17.68 8.36
CA TYR A 103 4.69 -17.38 8.35
C TYR A 103 5.06 -16.24 7.40
N ASN A 104 4.10 -15.39 7.04
CA ASN A 104 4.37 -14.25 6.19
C ASN A 104 5.10 -13.15 6.96
N ILE A 105 6.42 -13.05 6.77
CA ILE A 105 7.26 -12.07 7.45
C ILE A 105 6.85 -10.62 7.17
N PHE A 106 6.30 -10.32 5.98
CA PHE A 106 5.92 -8.95 5.65
C PHE A 106 4.71 -8.50 6.46
N GLN A 107 3.71 -9.36 6.60
CA GLN A 107 2.50 -9.07 7.37
C GLN A 107 2.79 -8.93 8.88
N HIS A 108 3.85 -9.57 9.38
CA HIS A 108 4.31 -9.41 10.77
C HIS A 108 5.15 -8.14 10.99
N LEU A 109 5.95 -7.73 10.00
CA LEU A 109 6.86 -6.58 10.13
C LEU A 109 6.20 -5.25 9.81
N PHE A 110 5.19 -5.25 8.92
CA PHE A 110 4.57 -4.04 8.40
C PHE A 110 3.09 -3.97 8.75
N GLN A 111 2.65 -2.75 9.08
CA GLN A 111 1.27 -2.47 9.48
C GLN A 111 0.34 -2.36 8.27
N ASN A 112 0.84 -1.81 7.15
CA ASN A 112 0.18 -2.03 5.88
C ASN A 112 0.45 -3.50 5.51
N ASN A 113 -0.61 -4.28 5.37
CA ASN A 113 -0.60 -5.70 5.05
C ASN A 113 -1.89 -6.04 4.29
N THR A 114 -2.06 -7.30 3.90
CA THR A 114 -3.22 -7.70 3.09
C THR A 114 -4.58 -7.39 3.72
N ALA A 115 -4.72 -7.49 5.03
CA ALA A 115 -5.99 -7.19 5.70
C ALA A 115 -6.26 -5.68 5.76
N TYR A 116 -5.22 -4.89 6.03
CA TYR A 116 -5.29 -3.42 6.01
C TYR A 116 -5.73 -2.90 4.64
N HIS A 117 -5.15 -3.45 3.57
CA HIS A 117 -5.45 -3.03 2.22
C HIS A 117 -6.78 -3.60 1.70
N ASP A 118 -7.16 -4.81 2.09
CA ASP A 118 -8.50 -5.36 1.81
C ASP A 118 -9.60 -4.42 2.34
N ILE A 119 -9.46 -3.94 3.59
CA ILE A 119 -10.40 -2.98 4.17
C ILE A 119 -10.54 -1.73 3.31
N HIS A 120 -9.45 -1.21 2.76
CA HIS A 120 -9.46 -0.04 1.88
C HIS A 120 -10.26 -0.28 0.57
N HIS A 121 -10.11 -1.46 -0.05
CA HIS A 121 -10.81 -1.84 -1.28
C HIS A 121 -12.30 -2.17 -1.07
N GLN A 122 -12.71 -2.48 0.16
CA GLN A 122 -14.13 -2.62 0.49
C GLN A 122 -14.86 -1.29 0.26
N LEU A 123 -16.14 -1.36 -0.16
CA LEU A 123 -16.95 -0.19 -0.49
C LEU A 123 -16.97 0.87 0.62
N GLN A 124 -17.09 0.44 1.89
CA GLN A 124 -17.05 1.34 3.05
C GLN A 124 -15.66 1.91 3.38
N GLY A 125 -14.58 1.26 2.94
CA GLY A 125 -13.21 1.61 3.29
C GLY A 125 -12.50 2.55 2.31
N THR A 126 -13.13 2.87 1.17
CA THR A 126 -12.63 3.84 0.16
C THR A 126 -12.32 5.24 0.69
N LYS A 127 -12.67 5.54 1.95
CA LYS A 127 -12.39 6.81 2.65
C LYS A 127 -11.25 6.72 3.67
N TYR A 128 -10.63 5.56 3.83
CA TYR A 128 -9.69 5.24 4.90
C TYR A 128 -8.50 4.42 4.37
N ASN A 129 -7.47 4.26 5.19
CA ASN A 129 -6.34 3.36 4.96
C ASN A 129 -5.56 3.63 3.64
N TYR A 130 -5.22 4.89 3.38
CA TYR A 130 -4.56 5.29 2.12
C TYR A 130 -3.05 4.99 2.05
N SER A 131 -2.39 4.77 3.18
CA SER A 131 -0.93 4.62 3.25
C SER A 131 -0.50 3.36 2.53
N GLN A 132 0.55 3.45 1.73
CA GLN A 132 1.18 2.34 1.02
C GLN A 132 2.63 2.69 0.65
N PRO A 133 3.54 1.71 0.55
CA PRO A 133 3.30 0.28 0.78
C PRO A 133 3.76 -0.24 2.17
N PHE A 134 4.44 0.55 3.01
CA PHE A 134 5.11 -0.01 4.21
C PHE A 134 4.37 0.25 5.52
N PHE A 135 4.17 1.51 5.90
CA PHE A 135 3.66 1.91 7.21
C PHE A 135 2.29 2.58 7.10
N SER A 136 1.53 2.62 8.20
CA SER A 136 0.25 3.35 8.28
C SER A 136 0.38 4.68 9.05
N ILE A 137 1.59 5.26 9.07
CA ILE A 137 1.93 6.46 9.84
C ILE A 137 0.99 7.61 9.50
N TRP A 138 0.81 7.91 8.21
CA TRP A 138 0.02 9.05 7.78
C TRP A 138 -1.48 8.88 8.04
N ASP A 139 -2.02 7.68 7.88
CA ASP A 139 -3.41 7.40 8.24
C ASP A 139 -3.67 7.61 9.74
N ARG A 140 -2.71 7.25 10.59
CA ARG A 140 -2.81 7.47 12.04
C ARG A 140 -2.67 8.95 12.40
N ILE A 141 -1.71 9.66 11.80
CA ILE A 141 -1.49 11.09 12.06
C ILE A 141 -2.69 11.93 11.61
N LEU A 142 -3.27 11.62 10.46
CA LEU A 142 -4.30 12.43 9.82
C LEU A 142 -5.72 11.91 10.04
N GLY A 143 -5.90 10.92 10.92
CA GLY A 143 -7.21 10.38 11.32
C GLY A 143 -7.96 9.67 10.20
N THR A 144 -7.25 9.06 9.24
CA THR A 144 -7.83 8.26 8.15
C THR A 144 -7.59 6.76 8.32
N HIS A 145 -7.09 6.31 9.46
CA HIS A 145 -6.93 4.89 9.78
C HIS A 145 -8.28 4.26 10.20
N MET A 146 -8.70 3.23 9.49
CA MET A 146 -9.82 2.36 9.86
C MET A 146 -9.29 1.05 10.45
N ALA A 147 -9.59 0.82 11.73
CA ALA A 147 -9.23 -0.41 12.40
C ALA A 147 -10.14 -1.58 11.96
N TYR A 148 -9.65 -2.81 12.09
CA TYR A 148 -10.33 -4.00 11.62
C TYR A 148 -10.00 -5.23 12.47
N ASP A 149 -10.89 -6.22 12.42
CA ASP A 149 -10.70 -7.56 12.97
C ASP A 149 -10.53 -8.58 11.83
N LEU A 150 -9.74 -9.63 12.09
CA LEU A 150 -9.65 -10.80 11.23
C LEU A 150 -10.48 -11.94 11.81
N LEU A 151 -11.59 -12.25 11.17
CA LEU A 151 -12.53 -13.29 11.61
C LEU A 151 -12.28 -14.59 10.85
N SER A 152 -12.18 -15.71 11.56
CA SER A 152 -12.11 -17.03 10.93
C SER A 152 -13.45 -17.40 10.28
N ARG A 153 -13.41 -17.83 9.03
CA ARG A 153 -14.59 -18.32 8.31
C ARG A 153 -14.84 -19.80 8.61
N LYS A 154 -16.12 -20.21 8.60
CA LYS A 154 -16.52 -21.61 8.80
C LYS A 154 -15.93 -22.56 7.75
N GLU A 155 -15.77 -22.08 6.53
CA GLU A 155 -15.22 -22.83 5.39
C GLU A 155 -13.68 -22.77 5.32
N GLY A 156 -13.03 -22.12 6.29
CA GLY A 156 -11.58 -21.86 6.31
C GLY A 156 -11.21 -20.48 5.77
N GLY A 157 -10.01 -20.02 6.15
CA GLY A 157 -9.52 -18.68 5.84
C GLY A 157 -10.05 -17.59 6.77
N PHE A 158 -9.78 -16.33 6.40
CA PHE A 158 -10.08 -15.15 7.21
C PHE A 158 -10.88 -14.12 6.41
N GLU A 159 -11.62 -13.28 7.14
CA GLU A 159 -12.31 -12.09 6.64
C GLU A 159 -11.85 -10.87 7.44
N ALA A 160 -11.33 -9.85 6.77
CA ALA A 160 -11.07 -8.57 7.39
C ALA A 160 -12.38 -7.77 7.50
N ARG A 161 -12.78 -7.41 8.72
CA ARG A 161 -14.00 -6.64 8.97
C ARG A 161 -13.65 -5.33 9.66
N PRO A 162 -14.13 -4.18 9.15
CA PRO A 162 -13.97 -2.91 9.85
C PRO A 162 -14.56 -2.98 11.25
N LEU A 163 -13.83 -2.47 12.23
CA LEU A 163 -14.40 -2.17 13.54
C LEU A 163 -15.40 -1.03 13.34
N ARG A 164 -16.68 -1.32 13.53
CA ARG A 164 -17.73 -0.30 13.50
C ARG A 164 -17.65 0.47 14.82
N ASP A 165 -17.58 1.80 14.73
CA ASP A 165 -18.02 2.67 15.82
C ASP A 165 -19.55 2.55 16.01
#